data_AF-A0A496SH62-F1
#
_entry.id   AF-A0A496SH62-F1
#
_cell.length_a   1.000
_cell.length_b   1.000
_cell.length_c   1.000
_cell.angle_alpha   90.00
_cell.angle_beta   90.00
_cell.angle_gamma   90.00
#
_symmetry.space_group_name_H-M   'P 1'
#
loop_
_entity.id
_entity.type
_entity.pdbx_description
1 polymer ?
#
loop_
_entity_poly.entity_id
_entity_poly.type
_entity_poly.pdbx_seq_one_letter_code
_entity_poly.pdbx_strand_id
1 'polypeptide(L)' 'MATVNTIEKKILEMGGGEFQKLCDAYLSQIGYGSPNSFGSVSGANIVKKGTPDSYFEHKNGNLIFAEYT' A
#
# COMPACT_ATOMS: atom_id res chain seq x y z
N MET A 1 7.28 -8.68 24.62
CA MET A 1 7.67 -9.64 23.56
C MET A 1 6.49 -10.37 22.93
N ALA A 2 5.54 -10.91 23.71
CA ALA A 2 4.36 -11.62 23.16
C ALA A 2 3.55 -10.81 22.13
N THR A 3 3.41 -9.50 22.33
CA THR A 3 2.61 -8.62 21.46
C THR A 3 3.23 -8.41 20.08
N VAL A 4 4.55 -8.19 19.99
CA VAL A 4 5.25 -7.97 18.71
C VAL A 4 5.22 -9.25 17.87
N ASN A 5 5.52 -10.40 18.48
CA ASN A 5 5.44 -11.70 17.79
C ASN A 5 4.01 -12.02 17.31
N THR A 6 3.00 -11.58 18.06
CA THR A 6 1.60 -11.76 17.65
C THR A 6 1.25 -10.87 16.46
N ILE A 7 1.71 -9.63 16.44
CA ILE A 7 1.52 -8.71 15.31
C ILE A 7 2.23 -9.24 14.06
N GLU A 8 3.49 -9.66 14.20
CA GLU A 8 4.27 -10.25 13.09
C GLU A 8 3.58 -11.48 12.52
N LYS A 9 3.14 -12.41 13.37
CA LYS A 9 2.42 -13.60 12.92
C LYS A 9 1.14 -13.24 12.17
N LYS A 10 0.35 -12.29 12.69
CA LYS A 10 -0.86 -11.84 12.01
C LYS A 10 -0.58 -11.20 10.66
N ILE A 11 0.51 -10.44 10.52
CA ILE A 11 0.92 -9.84 9.24
C ILE A 11 1.30 -10.94 8.24
N LEU A 12 2.03 -11.97 8.67
CA LEU A 12 2.40 -13.12 7.83
C LEU A 12 1.20 -13.97 7.39
N GLU A 13 0.11 -13.95 8.16
CA GLU A 13 -1.14 -14.65 7.85
C GLU A 13 -2.06 -13.86 6.90
N MET A 14 -1.78 -12.59 6.60
CA MET A 14 -2.60 -11.75 5.72
C MET A 14 -2.49 -12.17 4.25
N GLY A 15 -3.59 -12.08 3.50
CA GLY A 15 -3.54 -12.15 2.04
C GLY A 15 -2.91 -10.90 1.42
N GLY A 16 -2.41 -10.99 0.19
CA GLY A 16 -1.70 -9.88 -0.48
C GLY A 16 -2.49 -8.56 -0.52
N GLY A 17 -3.81 -8.61 -0.76
CA GLY A 17 -4.65 -7.40 -0.75
C GLY A 17 -4.91 -6.81 0.64
N GLU A 18 -4.87 -7.62 1.70
CA GLU A 18 -4.98 -7.14 3.08
C GLU A 18 -3.67 -6.50 3.53
N PHE A 19 -2.55 -7.14 3.17
CA PHE A 19 -1.21 -6.62 3.41
C PHE A 19 -0.99 -5.28 2.71
N GLN A 20 -1.39 -5.17 1.43
CA GLN A 20 -1.35 -3.92 0.69
C GLN A 20 -2.10 -2.78 1.41
N LYS A 21 -3.33 -3.03 1.89
CA LYS A 21 -4.11 -2.03 2.62
C LYS A 21 -3.46 -1.63 3.95
N LEU A 22 -2.84 -2.58 4.64
CA LEU A 22 -2.08 -2.31 5.87
C LEU A 22 -0.90 -1.39 5.58
N CYS A 23 -0.12 -1.68 4.53
CA CYS A 23 1.00 -0.86 4.11
C CYS A 23 0.55 0.55 3.67
N ASP A 24 -0.53 0.64 2.91
CA ASP A 24 -1.11 1.92 2.48
C ASP A 24 -1.52 2.79 3.67
N ALA A 25 -2.20 2.20 4.66
CA ALA A 25 -2.59 2.89 5.89
C ALA A 25 -1.36 3.32 6.71
N TYR A 26 -0.35 2.45 6.83
CA TYR A 26 0.88 2.73 7.56
C TYR A 26 1.68 3.87 6.93
N LEU A 27 1.88 3.83 5.61
CA LEU A 27 2.58 4.88 4.86
C LEU A 27 1.85 6.23 4.99
N SER A 28 0.53 6.21 4.96
CA SER A 28 -0.28 7.40 5.20
C SER A 28 -0.05 7.98 6.60
N GLN A 29 -0.05 7.13 7.62
CA GLN A 29 0.17 7.55 9.01
C GLN A 29 1.55 8.16 9.25
N ILE A 30 2.59 7.65 8.61
CA ILE A 30 3.97 8.17 8.79
C ILE A 30 4.26 9.40 7.90
N GLY A 31 3.27 9.89 7.14
CA GLY A 31 3.31 11.20 6.50
C GLY A 31 3.52 11.21 4.98
N TYR A 32 3.40 10.06 4.31
CA TYR A 32 3.61 9.95 2.86
C TYR A 32 2.42 10.44 2.02
N GLY A 33 1.29 10.78 2.66
CA GLY A 33 0.11 11.34 2.00
C GLY A 33 -1.07 10.37 2.01
N SER A 34 -2.12 10.70 1.24
CA SER A 34 -3.27 9.80 1.07
C SER A 34 -2.92 8.70 0.06
N PRO A 35 -3.18 7.42 0.38
CA PRO A 35 -2.97 6.34 -0.57
C PRO A 35 -3.94 6.47 -1.73
N ASN A 36 -3.40 6.48 -2.95
CA ASN A 36 -4.18 6.25 -4.15
C ASN A 36 -3.91 4.81 -4.59
N SER A 37 -4.70 3.87 -4.09
CA SER A 37 -4.63 2.48 -4.57
C SER A 37 -5.10 2.45 -6.03
N PHE A 38 -4.30 1.87 -6.94
CA PHE A 38 -4.74 1.56 -8.31
C PHE A 38 -5.79 0.43 -8.25
N GLY A 39 -7.02 0.78 -7.86
CA GLY A 39 -8.03 -0.22 -7.56
C GLY A 39 -9.48 0.27 -7.52
N SER A 40 -9.77 1.53 -7.84
CA SER A 40 -11.14 1.99 -8.20
C SER A 40 -11.14 3.44 -8.68
N VAL A 41 -11.05 3.64 -10.00
CA VAL A 41 -11.61 4.81 -10.68
C VAL A 41 -12.39 4.29 -11.88
N SER A 42 -13.67 4.66 -11.98
CA SER A 42 -14.52 4.31 -13.11
C SER A 42 -13.84 4.66 -14.43
N GLY A 43 -13.50 3.64 -15.22
CA GLY A 43 -13.29 3.80 -16.67
C GLY A 43 -11.90 3.52 -17.24
N ALA A 44 -10.88 3.13 -16.46
CA ALA A 44 -9.57 2.80 -17.05
C ALA A 44 -8.85 1.64 -16.32
N ASN A 45 -9.30 0.41 -16.59
CA ASN A 45 -8.57 -0.81 -16.23
C ASN A 45 -7.47 -1.08 -17.26
N ILE A 46 -6.32 -0.42 -17.13
CA ILE A 46 -5.10 -0.85 -17.83
C ILE A 46 -3.97 -0.96 -16.82
N VAL A 47 -3.73 -2.18 -16.33
CA VAL A 47 -2.49 -2.55 -15.64
C VAL A 47 -1.54 -3.15 -16.69
N LYS A 48 -0.37 -2.53 -16.87
CA LYS A 48 0.72 -3.07 -17.69
C LYS A 48 1.73 -3.78 -16.78
N LYS A 49 2.41 -4.80 -17.29
CA LYS A 49 3.53 -5.45 -16.58
C LYS A 49 4.57 -4.37 -16.21
N GLY A 50 4.92 -4.24 -14.93
CA GLY A 50 5.76 -3.14 -14.41
C GLY A 50 5.00 -1.94 -13.84
N THR A 51 3.70 -2.07 -13.58
CA THR A 51 2.89 -1.08 -12.84
C THR A 51 2.93 -1.38 -11.33
N PRO A 52 3.25 -0.41 -10.47
CA PRO A 52 3.33 -0.59 -9.02
C PRO A 52 1.94 -0.82 -8.39
N ASP A 53 1.90 -1.51 -7.24
CA ASP A 53 0.66 -1.86 -6.54
C ASP A 53 -0.09 -0.62 -6.02
N SER A 54 0.62 0.43 -5.61
CA SER A 54 0.03 1.68 -5.13
C SER A 54 0.93 2.89 -5.37
N TYR A 55 0.34 4.09 -5.36
CA TYR A 55 1.11 5.33 -5.36
C TYR A 55 0.57 6.35 -4.36
N PHE A 56 1.46 7.25 -3.93
CA PHE A 56 1.18 8.30 -2.98
C PHE A 56 1.68 9.63 -3.54
N GLU A 57 0.86 10.67 -3.38
CA GLU A 57 1.26 12.04 -3.71
C GLU A 57 1.91 12.67 -2.49
N HIS A 58 3.23 12.89 -2.57
CA HIS A 58 3.97 13.56 -1.53
C HIS A 58 3.72 15.08 -1.60
N LYS A 59 3.82 15.76 -0.44
CA LYS A 59 3.48 17.19 -0.28
C LYS A 59 4.23 18.15 -1.20
N ASN A 60 5.33 17.73 -1.81
CA ASN A 60 6.13 18.51 -2.75
C ASN A 60 5.77 18.25 -4.22
N GLY A 61 4.72 17.49 -4.51
CA GLY A 61 4.31 17.12 -5.86
C GLY A 61 5.02 15.89 -6.43
N ASN A 62 5.88 15.21 -5.64
CA ASN A 62 6.52 13.97 -6.07
C ASN A 62 5.56 12.79 -5.93
N LEU A 63 5.63 11.84 -6.87
CA LEU A 63 4.92 10.58 -6.81
C LEU A 63 5.82 9.49 -6.21
N ILE A 64 5.29 8.80 -5.22
CA ILE A 64 5.94 7.66 -4.58
C ILE A 64 5.20 6.41 -5.01
N PHE A 65 5.91 5.47 -5.64
CA PHE A 65 5.35 4.20 -6.11
C PHE A 65 5.76 3.08 -5.16
N ALA A 66 4.80 2.25 -4.75
CA ALA A 66 5.00 1.14 -3.85
C ALA A 66 4.66 -0.18 -4.55
N GLU A 67 5.55 -1.17 -4.41
CA GLU A 67 5.36 -2.55 -4.86
C GLU A 67 5.50 -3.46 -3.64
N TYR A 68 4.57 -4.39 -3.46
CA TYR A 68 4.48 -5.30 -2.32
C TYR A 68 4.66 -6.75 -2.83
N THR A 69 5.90 -7.24 -2.81
CA THR A 69 6.28 -8.59 -3.30
C THR A 69 6.52 -9.61 -2.19
#